data_AF-A0A0G9HCC7-F1
#
_entry.id   AF-A0A0G9HCC7-F1
#
_cell.length_a   1.000
_cell.length_b   1.000
_cell.length_c   1.000
_cell.angle_alpha   90.00
_cell.angle_beta   90.00
_cell.angle_gamma   90.00
#
_symmetry.space_group_name_H-M   'P 1'
#
loop_
_entity.id
_entity.type
_entity.pdbx_description
1 polymer ?
#
loop_
_entity_poly.entity_id
_entity_poly.type
_entity_poly.pdbx_seq_one_letter_code
_entity_poly.pdbx_strand_id
1 'polypeptide(L)'
;MTDAFDEIIRSAVISSRTLLRNGRSPDDVIPLMLEAVGCIDDIPLLPTQIILRAWLPEAIRAAERGNIDRAVAVLNFLHNLPLTPQERERWSLDYFLVIELPTFLDTFGLNEVPTVDMLQTLDAIVTLGLPEGGGA
;
A
#
# COMPACT_ATOMS: atom_id res chain seq x y z
N MET A 1 -4.67 9.06 -20.71
CA MET A 1 -5.76 9.46 -19.80
C MET A 1 -5.52 8.69 -18.52
N THR A 2 -4.40 8.99 -17.86
CA THR A 2 -3.68 7.99 -17.04
C THR A 2 -3.06 8.56 -15.76
N ASP A 3 -3.42 9.78 -15.38
CA ASP A 3 -2.81 10.50 -14.24
C ASP A 3 -3.82 10.74 -13.10
N ALA A 4 -5.00 10.09 -13.14
CA ALA A 4 -6.04 10.31 -12.13
C ALA A 4 -5.93 9.33 -10.95
N PHE A 5 -5.55 8.08 -11.21
CA PHE A 5 -5.52 7.04 -10.16
C PHE A 5 -4.42 7.32 -9.12
N ASP A 6 -3.25 7.78 -9.55
CA ASP A 6 -2.12 8.03 -8.66
C ASP A 6 -2.38 9.24 -7.77
N GLU A 7 -3.01 10.29 -8.31
CA GLU A 7 -3.48 11.43 -7.52
C GLU A 7 -4.54 11.00 -6.50
N ILE A 8 -5.54 10.20 -6.91
CA ILE A 8 -6.58 9.68 -6.01
C ILE A 8 -5.96 8.88 -4.86
N ILE A 9 -5.12 7.89 -5.18
CA ILE A 9 -4.50 7.01 -4.18
C ILE A 9 -3.60 7.82 -3.24
N ARG A 10 -2.77 8.71 -3.78
CA ARG A 10 -1.86 9.52 -2.98
C ARG A 10 -2.62 10.49 -2.08
N SER A 11 -3.62 11.18 -2.62
CA SER A 11 -4.49 12.10 -1.88
C SER A 11 -5.21 11.37 -0.76
N ALA A 12 -5.81 10.21 -1.05
CA ALA A 12 -6.51 9.38 -0.07
C ALA A 12 -5.57 8.92 1.04
N VAL A 13 -4.39 8.38 0.73
CA VAL A 13 -3.43 7.90 1.73
C VAL A 13 -2.92 9.04 2.61
N ILE A 14 -2.52 10.17 2.02
CA ILE A 14 -1.99 11.32 2.76
C ILE A 14 -3.07 11.98 3.61
N SER A 15 -4.26 12.21 3.05
CA SER A 15 -5.38 12.83 3.74
C SER A 15 -5.85 11.96 4.88
N SER A 16 -6.04 10.65 4.64
CA SER A 16 -6.48 9.71 5.67
C SER A 16 -5.52 9.68 6.85
N ARG A 17 -4.21 9.58 6.57
CA ARG A 17 -3.17 9.63 7.60
C ARG A 17 -3.26 10.91 8.43
N THR A 18 -3.41 12.05 7.76
CA THR A 18 -3.40 13.37 8.41
C THR A 18 -4.65 13.56 9.26
N LEU A 19 -5.82 13.20 8.75
CA LEU A 19 -7.09 13.30 9.47
C LEU A 19 -7.10 12.40 10.70
N LEU A 20 -6.66 11.14 10.57
CA LEU A 20 -6.56 10.20 11.70
C LEU A 20 -5.59 10.71 12.78
N ARG A 21 -4.41 11.21 12.38
CA ARG A 21 -3.44 11.82 13.32
C ARG A 21 -4.00 13.03 14.07
N ASN A 22 -4.90 13.77 13.44
CA ASN A 22 -5.56 14.94 14.03
C ASN A 22 -6.82 14.58 14.84
N GLY A 23 -7.07 13.29 15.10
CA GLY A 23 -8.19 12.83 15.92
C GLY A 23 -9.55 12.92 15.25
N ARG A 24 -9.59 12.95 13.91
CA ARG A 24 -10.86 12.89 13.16
C ARG A 24 -11.48 11.50 13.25
N SER A 25 -12.80 11.45 13.14
CA SER A 25 -13.55 10.19 13.17
C SER A 25 -13.12 9.28 12.03
N PRO A 26 -12.96 7.96 12.25
CA PRO A 26 -12.80 6.98 11.17
C PRO A 26 -13.88 7.10 10.08
N ASP A 27 -15.11 7.45 10.44
CA ASP A 27 -16.23 7.60 9.49
C ASP A 27 -15.97 8.69 8.42
N ASP A 28 -15.21 9.72 8.77
CA ASP A 28 -14.81 10.79 7.84
C ASP A 28 -13.70 10.35 6.88
N VAL A 29 -12.99 9.27 7.22
CA VAL A 29 -11.72 8.89 6.59
C VAL A 29 -11.82 7.61 5.77
N ILE A 30 -12.61 6.64 6.23
CA ILE A 30 -12.82 5.35 5.55
C ILE A 30 -13.27 5.53 4.10
N PRO A 31 -14.19 6.45 3.74
CA PRO A 31 -14.57 6.66 2.35
C PRO A 31 -13.38 6.99 1.42
N LEU A 32 -12.41 7.78 1.91
CA LEU A 32 -11.20 8.13 1.14
C LEU A 32 -10.35 6.90 0.89
N MET A 33 -10.16 6.05 1.91
CA MET A 33 -9.40 4.81 1.76
C MET A 33 -10.09 3.82 0.81
N LEU A 34 -11.44 3.74 0.84
CA LEU A 34 -12.21 2.90 -0.08
C LEU A 34 -12.15 3.38 -1.53
N GLU A 35 -12.11 4.69 -1.76
CA GLU A 35 -11.88 5.27 -3.09
C GLU A 35 -10.52 4.82 -3.65
N ALA A 36 -9.45 4.90 -2.84
CA ALA A 36 -8.15 4.40 -3.22
C ALA A 36 -8.13 2.90 -3.53
N VAL A 37 -8.89 2.08 -2.80
CA VAL A 37 -9.06 0.65 -3.10
C VAL A 37 -9.65 0.45 -4.50
N GLY A 38 -10.63 1.28 -4.89
CA GLY A 38 -11.26 1.23 -6.21
C GLY A 38 -10.32 1.53 -7.39
N CYS A 39 -9.19 2.19 -7.13
CA CYS A 39 -8.21 2.59 -8.15
C CYS A 39 -6.98 1.67 -8.22
N ILE A 40 -6.87 0.63 -7.37
CA ILE A 40 -5.65 -0.20 -7.32
C ILE A 40 -5.39 -0.88 -8.67
N ASP A 41 -6.44 -1.34 -9.36
CA ASP A 41 -6.31 -2.05 -10.64
C ASP A 41 -5.77 -1.20 -11.78
N ASP A 42 -5.85 0.13 -11.65
CA ASP A 42 -5.35 1.07 -12.66
C ASP A 42 -3.84 1.32 -12.53
N ILE A 43 -3.20 0.88 -11.43
CA ILE A 43 -1.76 1.06 -11.21
C ILE A 43 -0.98 0.16 -12.17
N PRO A 44 -0.08 0.68 -13.01
CA PRO A 44 0.67 -0.13 -13.99
C PRO A 44 1.84 -0.93 -13.38
N LEU A 45 1.86 -1.11 -12.05
CA LEU A 45 2.94 -1.75 -11.29
C LEU A 45 2.38 -2.88 -10.43
N LEU A 46 2.51 -4.11 -10.92
CA LEU A 46 1.99 -5.29 -10.22
C LEU A 46 2.49 -5.43 -8.76
N PRO A 47 3.79 -5.20 -8.44
CA PRO A 47 4.25 -5.26 -7.04
C PRO A 47 3.51 -4.26 -6.14
N THR A 48 3.31 -3.03 -6.61
CA THR A 48 2.57 -2.00 -5.88
C THR A 48 1.11 -2.41 -5.68
N GLN A 49 0.45 -2.94 -6.71
CA GLN A 49 -0.92 -3.43 -6.60
C GLN A 49 -1.04 -4.49 -5.50
N ILE A 50 -0.13 -5.47 -5.48
CA ILE A 50 -0.11 -6.55 -4.50
C ILE A 50 0.02 -6.00 -3.08
N ILE A 51 0.94 -5.06 -2.86
CA ILE A 51 1.16 -4.45 -1.54
C ILE A 51 -0.06 -3.65 -1.10
N LEU A 52 -0.65 -2.83 -1.98
CA LEU A 52 -1.84 -2.03 -1.66
C LEU A 52 -3.05 -2.92 -1.37
N ARG A 53 -3.28 -3.98 -2.14
CA ARG A 53 -4.37 -4.95 -1.91
C ARG A 53 -4.25 -5.64 -0.57
N ALA A 54 -3.02 -5.91 -0.14
CA ALA A 54 -2.75 -6.53 1.15
C ALA A 54 -3.00 -5.53 2.31
N TRP A 55 -2.42 -4.34 2.23
CA TRP A 55 -2.29 -3.47 3.39
C TRP A 55 -3.33 -2.34 3.49
N LEU A 56 -3.86 -1.83 2.38
CA LEU A 56 -4.86 -0.76 2.45
C LEU A 56 -6.16 -1.22 3.17
N PRO A 57 -6.68 -2.44 2.95
CA PRO A 57 -7.79 -2.97 3.76
C PRO A 57 -7.46 -3.13 5.24
N GLU A 58 -6.19 -3.37 5.59
CA GLU A 58 -5.75 -3.45 6.98
C GLU A 58 -5.77 -2.08 7.67
N ALA A 59 -5.40 -1.00 6.97
CA ALA A 59 -5.54 0.35 7.48
C ALA A 59 -7.01 0.69 7.78
N ILE A 60 -7.93 0.30 6.89
CA ILE A 60 -9.38 0.47 7.07
C ILE A 60 -9.84 -0.28 8.34
N ARG A 61 -9.56 -1.59 8.43
CA ARG A 61 -9.95 -2.41 9.60
C ARG A 61 -9.37 -1.88 10.90
N ALA A 62 -8.13 -1.38 10.89
CA ALA A 62 -7.51 -0.79 12.06
C ALA A 62 -8.24 0.48 12.50
N ALA A 63 -8.60 1.36 11.56
CA ALA A 63 -9.36 2.57 11.84
C ALA A 63 -10.76 2.26 12.38
N GLU A 64 -11.49 1.30 11.77
CA GLU A 64 -12.81 0.84 12.22
C GLU A 64 -12.79 0.30 13.66
N ARG A 65 -11.71 -0.40 14.04
CA ARG A 65 -11.52 -0.94 15.39
C ARG A 65 -10.99 0.09 16.39
N GLY A 66 -10.82 1.34 15.98
CA GLY A 66 -10.25 2.41 16.81
C GLY A 66 -8.73 2.29 17.05
N ASN A 67 -8.03 1.41 16.32
CA ASN A 67 -6.58 1.28 16.38
C ASN A 67 -5.92 2.28 15.41
N ILE A 68 -5.95 3.56 15.80
CA ILE A 68 -5.50 4.68 14.98
C ILE A 68 -4.00 4.61 14.70
N ASP A 69 -3.18 4.22 15.69
CA ASP A 69 -1.73 4.11 15.53
C ASP A 69 -1.36 3.09 14.45
N ARG A 70 -2.03 1.94 14.43
CA ARG A 70 -1.84 0.91 13.39
C ARG A 70 -2.30 1.40 12.03
N ALA A 71 -3.47 2.04 11.95
CA ALA A 71 -3.97 2.61 10.68
C ALA A 71 -2.97 3.63 10.10
N VAL A 72 -2.48 4.55 10.94
CA VAL A 72 -1.50 5.57 10.57
C VAL A 72 -0.15 4.94 10.16
N ALA A 73 0.31 3.91 10.86
CA ALA A 73 1.53 3.19 10.52
C ALA A 73 1.44 2.56 9.12
N VAL A 74 0.35 1.86 8.83
CA VAL A 74 0.12 1.26 7.52
C VAL A 74 0.03 2.33 6.43
N LEU A 75 -0.71 3.43 6.65
CA LEU A 75 -0.80 4.52 5.68
C LEU A 75 0.56 5.20 5.42
N ASN A 76 1.43 5.31 6.43
CA ASN A 76 2.80 5.81 6.25
C ASN A 76 3.63 4.92 5.34
N PHE A 77 3.49 3.61 5.52
CA PHE A 77 4.18 2.63 4.70
C PHE A 77 3.72 2.69 3.24
N LEU A 78 2.40 2.72 3.01
CA LEU A 78 1.82 2.78 1.67
C LEU A 78 2.14 4.08 0.91
N HIS A 79 2.30 5.19 1.63
CA HIS A 79 2.63 6.50 1.06
C HIS A 79 3.93 6.51 0.24
N ASN A 80 4.88 5.63 0.54
CA ASN A 80 6.19 5.59 -0.11
C ASN A 80 6.25 4.69 -1.36
N LEU A 81 5.18 3.98 -1.69
CA LEU A 81 5.18 3.07 -2.83
C LEU A 81 5.17 3.84 -4.15
N PRO A 82 5.88 3.35 -5.18
CA PRO A 82 5.77 3.90 -6.52
C PRO A 82 4.39 3.57 -7.09
N LEU A 83 3.69 4.57 -7.63
CA LEU A 83 2.41 4.40 -8.31
C LEU A 83 2.57 4.43 -9.84
N THR A 84 3.69 4.94 -10.34
CA THR A 84 3.96 5.08 -11.77
C THR A 84 5.27 4.41 -12.20
N PRO A 85 5.42 4.01 -13.48
CA PRO A 85 6.66 3.41 -13.99
C PRO A 85 7.89 4.31 -13.80
N GLN A 86 7.73 5.62 -13.87
CA GLN A 86 8.81 6.59 -13.65
C GLN A 86 9.27 6.61 -12.19
N GLU A 87 8.36 6.44 -11.22
CA GLU A 87 8.72 6.29 -9.81
C GLU A 87 9.40 4.94 -9.55
N ARG A 88 8.97 3.89 -10.26
CA ARG A 88 9.55 2.54 -10.19
C ARG A 88 11.03 2.51 -10.55
N GLU A 89 11.49 3.35 -11.49
CA GLU A 89 12.91 3.47 -11.87
C GLU A 89 13.81 3.85 -10.69
N ARG A 90 13.26 4.54 -9.69
CA ARG A 90 13.97 4.98 -8.48
C ARG A 90 13.74 4.07 -7.28
N TRP A 91 12.86 3.08 -7.42
CA TRP A 91 12.50 2.14 -6.37
C TRP A 91 13.12 0.78 -6.64
N SER A 92 13.89 0.26 -5.68
CA SER A 92 14.42 -1.10 -5.74
C SER A 92 13.48 -2.04 -5.01
N LEU A 93 12.77 -2.89 -5.76
CA LEU A 93 11.90 -3.92 -5.20
C LEU A 93 12.68 -4.87 -4.29
N ASP A 94 13.89 -5.28 -4.69
CA ASP A 94 14.73 -6.18 -3.88
C ASP A 94 15.12 -5.53 -2.54
N TYR A 95 15.54 -4.26 -2.56
CA TYR A 95 15.84 -3.52 -1.34
C TYR A 95 14.59 -3.36 -0.46
N PHE A 96 13.45 -3.07 -1.07
CA PHE A 96 12.19 -2.97 -0.34
C PHE A 96 11.83 -4.28 0.37
N LEU A 97 11.91 -5.41 -0.33
CA LEU A 97 11.57 -6.73 0.22
C LEU A 97 12.52 -7.19 1.32
N VAL A 98 13.81 -6.87 1.20
CA VAL A 98 14.84 -7.35 2.15
C VAL A 98 15.04 -6.39 3.32
N ILE A 99 14.84 -5.09 3.13
CA ILE A 99 15.18 -4.06 4.13
C ILE A 99 13.94 -3.31 4.61
N GLU A 100 13.22 -2.62 3.72
CA GLU A 100 12.16 -1.69 4.13
C GLU A 100 10.95 -2.41 4.74
N LEU A 101 10.46 -3.46 4.07
CA LEU A 101 9.30 -4.21 4.51
C LEU A 101 9.57 -4.94 5.84
N PRO A 102 10.65 -5.74 6.02
CA PRO A 102 10.96 -6.36 7.31
C PRO A 102 11.11 -5.34 8.44
N THR A 103 11.78 -4.21 8.18
CA THR A 103 11.94 -3.14 9.18
C THR A 103 10.59 -2.55 9.59
N PHE A 104 9.69 -2.31 8.63
CA PHE A 104 8.34 -1.84 8.89
C PHE A 104 7.54 -2.84 9.75
N LEU A 105 7.56 -4.12 9.37
CA LEU A 105 6.82 -5.17 10.08
C LEU A 105 7.28 -5.32 11.53
N ASP A 106 8.60 -5.30 11.75
CA ASP A 106 9.19 -5.39 13.09
C ASP A 106 8.85 -4.17 13.95
N THR A 107 9.00 -2.97 13.39
CA THR A 107 8.74 -1.69 14.10
C THR A 107 7.32 -1.60 14.64
N PHE A 108 6.35 -2.14 13.91
CA PHE A 108 4.92 -2.02 14.26
C PHE A 108 4.31 -3.34 14.75
N GLY A 109 5.12 -4.38 14.96
CA GLY A 109 4.65 -5.71 15.37
C GLY A 109 3.63 -6.31 14.41
N LEU A 110 3.74 -6.00 13.12
CA LEU A 110 2.80 -6.42 12.06
C LEU A 110 3.18 -7.79 11.48
N ASN A 111 3.58 -8.71 12.34
CA ASN A 111 4.09 -10.03 11.93
C ASN A 111 2.98 -11.02 11.52
N GLU A 112 1.72 -10.56 11.42
CA GLU A 112 0.57 -11.38 11.01
C GLU A 112 -0.04 -10.88 9.69
N VAL A 113 -0.65 -11.84 8.96
CA VAL A 113 -1.41 -11.75 7.68
C VAL A 113 -1.88 -10.31 7.36
N PRO A 114 -1.48 -9.75 6.19
CA PRO A 114 -1.39 -10.42 4.89
C PRO A 114 0.04 -10.68 4.37
N THR A 115 1.03 -10.63 5.25
CA THR A 115 2.45 -10.57 4.87
C THR A 115 2.98 -11.80 4.14
N VAL A 116 2.61 -13.03 4.53
CA VAL A 116 3.25 -14.26 3.99
C VAL A 116 2.89 -14.52 2.54
N ASP A 117 1.60 -14.54 2.20
CA ASP A 117 1.13 -14.78 0.82
C ASP A 117 1.57 -13.65 -0.12
N MET A 118 1.58 -12.41 0.39
CA MET A 118 2.10 -11.24 -0.32
C MET A 118 3.60 -11.41 -0.61
N LEU A 119 4.40 -11.78 0.39
CA LEU A 119 5.84 -12.00 0.24
C LEU A 119 6.15 -13.12 -0.76
N GLN A 120 5.43 -14.24 -0.70
CA GLN A 120 5.60 -15.34 -1.67
C GLN A 120 5.27 -14.90 -3.10
N THR A 121 4.23 -14.09 -3.27
CA THR A 121 3.85 -13.57 -4.59
C THR A 121 4.90 -12.58 -5.11
N LEU A 122 5.41 -11.69 -4.26
CA LEU A 122 6.43 -10.71 -4.64
C LEU A 122 7.78 -11.39 -4.93
N ASP A 123 8.18 -12.38 -4.14
CA ASP A 123 9.40 -13.17 -4.35
C ASP A 123 9.32 -13.97 -5.66
N ALA A 124 8.15 -14.51 -6.00
CA ALA A 124 7.93 -15.16 -7.29
C ALA A 124 8.10 -14.20 -8.48
N ILE A 125 7.65 -12.94 -8.36
CA ILE A 125 7.85 -11.91 -9.40
C ILE A 125 9.34 -11.65 -9.61
N VAL A 126 10.10 -11.46 -8.52
CA VAL A 126 11.55 -11.20 -8.55
C VAL A 126 12.31 -12.40 -9.10
N THR A 127 12.04 -13.60 -8.59
CA THR A 127 12.81 -14.82 -8.90
C THR A 127 12.51 -15.37 -10.28
N LEU A 128 11.26 -15.31 -10.74
CA LEU A 128 10.84 -15.90 -12.02
C LEU A 128 10.87 -14.92 -13.18
N GLY A 129 11.15 -13.63 -12.93
CA GLY A 129 11.13 -12.59 -13.96
C GLY A 129 9.78 -12.52 -14.69
N LEU A 130 8.68 -12.85 -13.99
CA LEU A 130 7.34 -12.85 -14.58
C LEU A 130 7.04 -11.45 -15.11
N PRO A 131 6.52 -11.32 -16.35
CA PRO A 131 6.24 -10.02 -16.93
C PRO A 131 5.25 -9.28 -16.03
N GLU A 132 5.60 -8.05 -15.65
CA GLU A 132 4.80 -7.18 -14.77
C GLU A 132 3.46 -6.72 -15.39
N GLY A 133 3.03 -7.31 -16.51
CA GLY A 133 1.76 -7.06 -17.17
C GLY A 133 1.43 -8.18 -18.17
N GLY A 134 0.28 -8.82 -17.97
CA GLY A 134 -0.30 -9.75 -18.95
C GLY A 134 -0.76 -8.98 -20.18
N GLY A 135 0.10 -8.88 -21.17
CA GLY A 135 -0.29 -8.55 -22.54
C GLY A 135 -0.76 -9.81 -23.26
N ALA A 136 -2.06 -9.90 -23.51
CA ALA A 136 -2.65 -10.65 -24.61
C ALA A 136 -3.63 -9.72 -25.33
#